data_AF-A0A848WNR7-F1
#
_entry.id   AF-A0A848WNR7-F1
#
_cell.length_a   1.000
_cell.length_b   1.000
_cell.length_c   1.000
_cell.angle_alpha   90.00
_cell.angle_beta   90.00
_cell.angle_gamma   90.00
#
_symmetry.space_group_name_H-M   'P 1'
#
loop_
_entity.id
_entity.type
_entity.pdbx_description
1 polymer ?
#
loop_
_entity_poly.entity_id
_entity_poly.type
_entity_poly.pdbx_seq_one_letter_code
_entity_poly.pdbx_strand_id
1 'polypeptide(L)' 'MDQAYVIVLFLFVLFTLLGSGVWVGLALMGVAYVGMELFASGPTGDRMVTTIWSASSSWTLTALPM' A
#
# COMPACT_ATOMS: atom_id res chain seq x y z
N MET A 1 13.11 19.76 2.47
CA MET A 1 12.95 18.64 1.53
C MET A 1 12.08 19.16 0.39
N ASP A 2 12.62 19.31 -0.81
CA ASP A 2 11.80 19.69 -1.96
C ASP A 2 10.75 18.61 -2.22
N GLN A 3 9.49 19.00 -2.42
CA GLN A 3 8.38 18.07 -2.71
C GLN A 3 8.68 17.21 -3.94
N ALA A 4 9.49 17.73 -4.87
CA ALA A 4 10.00 17.00 -6.02
C ALA A 4 10.76 15.71 -5.64
N TYR A 5 11.52 15.72 -4.54
CA TYR A 5 12.27 14.55 -4.08
C TYR A 5 11.33 13.39 -3.73
N VAL A 6 10.24 13.68 -3.00
CA VAL A 6 9.25 12.68 -2.61
C VAL A 6 8.52 12.13 -3.84
N ILE A 7 8.12 13.00 -4.76
CA ILE A 7 7.43 12.57 -6.00
C ILE A 7 8.31 11.62 -6.82
N VAL A 8 9.58 11.98 -7.02
CA VAL A 8 10.53 11.14 -7.77
C VAL A 8 10.75 9.80 -7.08
N LEU A 9 10.86 9.77 -5.75
CA LEU A 9 11.00 8.54 -5.00
C LEU A 9 9.81 7.60 -5.19
N PHE A 10 8.58 8.10 -5.06
CA PHE A 10 7.37 7.28 -5.23
C PHE A 10 7.23 6.75 -6.66
N LEU A 11 7.51 7.60 -7.67
CA LEU A 11 7.50 7.18 -9.08
C LEU A 11 8.58 6.13 -9.36
N PHE A 12 9.78 6.31 -8.80
CA PHE A 12 10.87 5.36 -8.98
C PHE A 12 10.51 3.98 -8.42
N VAL A 13 9.96 3.92 -7.19
CA VAL A 13 9.51 2.67 -6.57
C VAL A 13 8.41 2.02 -7.41
N LEU A 14 7.41 2.80 -7.84
CA LEU A 14 6.29 2.31 -8.64
C LEU A 14 6.75 1.72 -9.98
N PHE A 15 7.58 2.44 -10.73
CA PHE A 15 8.07 1.97 -12.03
C PHE A 15 9.05 0.81 -11.91
N THR A 16 9.82 0.71 -10.81
CA THR A 16 10.68 -0.45 -10.54
C THR A 16 9.85 -1.70 -10.28
N LEU A 17 8.79 -1.60 -9.48
CA LEU A 17 7.88 -2.71 -9.19
C LEU A 17 7.08 -3.13 -10.44
N LEU A 18 6.60 -2.17 -11.22
CA LEU A 18 5.87 -2.45 -12.45
C LEU A 18 6.80 -3.01 -13.55
N GLY A 19 8.02 -2.48 -13.66
CA GLY A 19 9.04 -2.91 -14.61
C GLY A 19 9.57 -4.31 -14.34
N SER A 20 9.48 -4.80 -13.10
CA SER A 20 9.80 -6.20 -12.76
C SER A 20 8.65 -7.18 -13.05
N GLY A 21 7.52 -6.71 -13.58
CA GLY A 21 6.38 -7.55 -13.97
C GLY A 21 5.47 -7.96 -12.81
N VAL A 22 5.59 -7.32 -11.65
CA VAL A 22 4.73 -7.58 -10.49
C VAL A 22 3.31 -7.07 -10.77
N TRP A 23 2.31 -7.78 -10.24
CA TRP A 23 0.91 -7.36 -10.34
C TRP A 23 0.70 -5.94 -9.81
N VAL A 24 -0.12 -5.15 -10.50
CA VAL A 24 -0.28 -3.70 -10.26
C VAL A 24 -0.67 -3.38 -8.82
N GLY A 25 -1.62 -4.10 -8.23
CA GLY A 25 -2.00 -3.79 -6.85
C GLY A 25 -0.94 -4.20 -5.81
N LEU A 26 -0.08 -5.20 -6.08
CA LEU A 26 1.07 -5.51 -5.23
C LEU A 26 2.13 -4.40 -5.34
N ALA A 27 2.31 -3.84 -6.54
CA ALA A 27 3.16 -2.67 -6.73
C ALA A 27 2.64 -1.46 -5.93
N LEU A 28 1.33 -1.17 -5.98
CA LEU A 28 0.72 -0.10 -5.21
C LEU A 28 0.82 -0.33 -3.68
N MET A 29 0.67 -1.58 -3.22
CA MET A 29 0.87 -1.94 -1.82
C MET A 29 2.32 -1.68 -1.37
N GLY A 30 3.30 -2.01 -2.20
CA GLY A 30 4.72 -1.71 -1.94
C GLY A 30 5.00 -0.21 -1.88
N VAL A 31 4.42 0.58 -2.79
CA VAL A 31 4.53 2.05 -2.76
C VAL A 31 3.90 2.63 -1.49
N ALA A 32 2.73 2.13 -1.08
CA ALA A 32 2.06 2.54 0.15
C ALA A 32 2.88 2.21 1.41
N TYR A 33 3.52 1.04 1.45
CA TYR A 33 4.44 0.66 2.53
C TYR A 33 5.60 1.65 2.65
N VAL A 34 6.27 1.99 1.54
CA VAL A 34 7.37 2.98 1.54
C VAL A 34 6.88 4.35 2.01
N GLY A 35 5.68 4.77 1.60
CA GLY A 35 5.11 6.03 2.05
C GLY A 35 4.82 6.06 3.56
N MET A 36 4.33 4.96 4.12
CA MET A 36 4.09 4.86 5.56
C MET A 36 5.39 4.80 6.36
N GLU A 37 6.43 4.10 5.90
CA GLU A 37 7.74 4.10 6.58
C GLU A 37 8.39 5.49 6.61
N LEU A 38 8.17 6.32 5.59
CA LEU A 38 8.76 7.66 5.51
C LEU A 38 7.98 8.73 6.30
N PHE A 39 6.66 8.58 6.42
CA PHE A 39 5.80 9.64 6.97
C PHE A 39 4.99 9.24 8.21
N ALA A 40 4.78 7.94 8.46
CA ALA A 40 4.00 7.47 9.61
C ALA A 40 4.89 7.27 10.84
N SER A 41 4.37 7.63 12.01
CA SER A 41 5.02 7.35 13.29
C SER A 41 4.52 6.02 13.86
N GLY A 42 5.45 5.06 14.07
CA GLY A 42 5.19 3.75 14.66
C GLY A 42 5.31 2.57 13.68
N PRO A 43 5.08 1.32 14.13
CA PRO A 43 5.26 0.14 13.29
C PRO A 43 4.26 0.10 12.13
N THR A 44 4.74 0.26 10.90
CA THR A 44 3.91 0.22 9.68
C THR A 44 3.30 -1.16 9.46
N GLY A 45 4.11 -2.21 9.65
CA GLY A 45 3.69 -3.60 9.39
C GLY A 45 2.44 -4.00 10.18
N ASP A 46 2.40 -3.72 11.48
CA ASP A 46 1.27 -4.08 12.35
C ASP A 46 -0.03 -3.37 11.93
N ARG A 47 0.07 -2.10 11.51
CA ARG A 47 -1.08 -1.32 11.02
C ARG A 47 -1.58 -1.81 9.68
N MET A 48 -0.67 -2.15 8.77
CA MET A 48 -1.06 -2.70 7.48
C MET A 48 -1.73 -4.06 7.62
N VAL A 49 -1.17 -4.96 8.43
CA VAL A 49 -1.72 -6.30 8.66
C VAL A 49 -3.14 -6.23 9.22
N THR A 50 -3.35 -5.43 10.27
CA THR A 50 -4.68 -5.27 10.88
C THR A 50 -5.70 -4.65 9.92
N THR A 51 -5.29 -3.65 9.12
CA THR A 51 -6.16 -3.01 8.12
C THR A 51 -6.54 -3.97 6.99
N ILE A 52 -5.56 -4.70 6.44
CA ILE A 52 -5.79 -5.69 5.37
C ILE A 52 -6.70 -6.81 5.87
N TRP A 53 -6.45 -7.32 7.06
CA TRP A 53 -7.26 -8.37 7.69
C TRP A 53 -8.69 -7.90 7.95
N SER A 54 -8.85 -6.70 8.50
CA SER A 54 -10.17 -6.09 8.75
C SER A 54 -10.94 -5.85 7.46
N ALA A 55 -10.28 -5.36 6.40
CA ALA A 55 -10.90 -5.16 5.09
C ALA A 55 -11.37 -6.48 4.46
N SER A 56 -10.57 -7.55 4.61
CA SER A 56 -10.89 -8.90 4.10
C SER A 56 -12.05 -9.55 4.88
N SER A 57 -12.21 -9.19 6.16
CA SER A 57 -13.29 -9.68 7.02
C SER A 57 -14.56 -8.82 6.94
N SER A 58 -14.69 -7.93 5.96
CA SER A 58 -15.90 -7.12 5.81
C SER A 58 -17.02 -7.98 5.20
N TRP A 59 -17.96 -8.40 6.05
CA TRP A 59 -19.16 -9.18 5.71
C TRP A 59 -20.19 -8.39 4.87
N THR A 60 -19.77 -7.30 4.24
CA THR A 60 -20.62 -6.51 3.33
C THR A 60 -20.82 -7.20 1.98
N LEU A 61 -19.96 -8.18 1.64
CA LEU A 61 -20.11 -9.04 0.45
C LEU A 61 -20.66 -10.45 0.75
N THR A 62 -20.82 -10.84 2.02
CA THR A 62 -21.71 -11.96 2.37
C THR A 62 -23.12 -11.41 2.28
N ALA A 63 -23.68 -11.48 1.07
CA ALA A 63 -25.07 -11.18 0.79
C ALA A 63 -25.94 -11.60 1.98
N LEU A 64 -26.59 -10.61 2.60
CA LEU A 64 -27.82 -10.88 3.33
C LEU A 64 -28.65 -11.82 2.44
N PRO A 65 -29.19 -12.95 2.93
CA PRO A 65 -29.88 -13.92 2.08
C PRO A 65 -31.06 -13.25 1.37
N MET A 66 -30.80 -12.81 0.14
CA MET A 66 -31.72 -12.52 -0.94
C MET A 66 -31.15 -13.19 -2.19
#